data_AF-A0AAD4R297-F1
#
_entry.id   AF-A0AAD4R297-F1
#
_cell.length_a   1.000
_cell.length_b   1.000
_cell.length_c   1.000
_cell.angle_alpha   90.00
_cell.angle_beta   90.00
_cell.angle_gamma   90.00
#
_symmetry.space_group_name_H-M   'P 1'
#
loop_
_entity.id
_entity.type
_entity.pdbx_description
1 polymer ?
#
loop_
_entity_poly.entity_id
_entity_poly.type
_entity_poly.pdbx_seq_one_letter_code
_entity_poly.pdbx_strand_id
1 'polypeptide(L)'
;MFRIKNVAVKEKISNTYKPFFYKIKKKLISKKKPQRKSVTLREMQAKALLCMQEASEIYLTALFEDSYLASLHAKRSTLMIQDIHLARRLRGETMAR
;
A
#
# COMPACT_ATOMS: atom_id res chain seq x y z
N MET A 1 -6.38 3.57 23.25
CA MET A 1 -6.22 2.19 22.73
C MET A 1 -7.54 1.73 22.12
N PHE A 2 -7.87 2.19 20.90
CA PHE A 2 -9.12 1.81 20.24
C PHE A 2 -8.93 0.46 19.52
N ARG A 3 -9.21 -0.61 20.26
CA ARG A 3 -9.25 -1.97 19.74
C ARG A 3 -10.57 -2.17 19.00
N ILE A 4 -10.54 -2.05 17.67
CA ILE A 4 -11.70 -2.32 16.81
C ILE A 4 -12.04 -3.82 16.93
N LYS A 5 -13.06 -4.15 17.75
CA LYS A 5 -13.51 -5.51 18.06
C LYS A 5 -14.40 -6.17 16.99
N ASN A 6 -14.51 -5.59 15.79
CA ASN A 6 -15.39 -6.11 14.75
C ASN A 6 -14.60 -6.62 13.56
N VAL A 7 -14.60 -7.94 13.36
CA VAL A 7 -14.04 -8.62 12.16
C VAL A 7 -14.67 -8.03 10.89
N ALA A 8 -15.96 -7.71 10.91
CA ALA A 8 -16.68 -7.06 9.81
C ALA A 8 -16.18 -5.63 9.50
N VAL A 9 -15.70 -4.89 10.51
CA VAL A 9 -15.08 -3.57 10.31
C VAL A 9 -13.66 -3.75 9.75
N LYS A 10 -12.91 -4.74 10.24
CA LYS A 10 -11.61 -5.13 9.66
C LYS A 10 -11.70 -5.54 8.19
N GLU A 11 -12.75 -6.26 7.80
CA GLU A 11 -13.00 -6.65 6.41
C GLU A 11 -13.51 -5.50 5.54
N LYS A 12 -14.34 -4.59 6.09
CA LYS A 12 -14.72 -3.36 5.38
C LYS A 12 -13.52 -2.43 5.18
N ILE A 13 -12.65 -2.29 6.17
CA ILE A 13 -11.37 -1.58 6.09
C ILE A 13 -10.47 -2.28 5.05
N SER A 14 -10.24 -3.59 5.13
CA SER A 14 -9.39 -4.27 4.14
C SER A 14 -9.89 -4.13 2.70
N ASN A 15 -11.21 -4.02 2.48
CA ASN A 15 -11.80 -3.83 1.16
C ASN A 15 -11.81 -2.35 0.70
N THR A 16 -11.86 -1.39 1.62
CA THR A 16 -11.74 0.06 1.31
C THR A 16 -10.29 0.45 1.02
N TYR A 17 -9.35 -0.11 1.78
CA TYR A 17 -7.90 0.10 1.67
C TYR A 17 -7.25 -0.76 0.58
N LYS A 18 -8.05 -1.40 -0.28
CA LYS A 18 -7.51 -2.04 -1.49
C LYS A 18 -6.84 -0.97 -2.34
N PRO A 19 -5.51 -1.05 -2.52
CA PRO A 19 -4.75 -0.07 -3.27
C PRO A 19 -5.37 0.12 -4.66
N PHE A 20 -5.29 1.33 -5.21
CA PHE A 20 -5.85 1.68 -6.50
C PHE A 20 -5.35 0.74 -7.60
N PHE A 21 -4.06 0.38 -7.58
CA PHE A 21 -3.48 -0.56 -8.55
C PHE A 21 -3.98 -1.99 -8.37
N TYR A 22 -4.30 -2.43 -7.14
CA TYR A 22 -4.90 -3.75 -6.88
C TYR A 22 -6.27 -3.89 -7.57
N LYS A 23 -7.09 -2.83 -7.54
CA LYS A 23 -8.41 -2.81 -8.20
C LYS A 23 -8.27 -2.87 -9.73
N ILE A 24 -7.30 -2.14 -10.30
CA ILE A 24 -7.00 -2.16 -11.74
C ILE A 24 -6.49 -3.54 -12.16
N LYS A 25 -5.56 -4.15 -11.41
CA LYS A 25 -5.02 -5.49 -11.68
C LYS A 25 -6.12 -6.55 -11.75
N LYS A 26 -7.05 -6.58 -10.78
CA LYS A 26 -8.15 -7.57 -10.79
C LYS A 26 -9.02 -7.43 -12.05
N LYS A 27 -9.26 -6.20 -12.51
CA LYS A 27 -10.02 -5.90 -13.73
C LYS A 27 -9.26 -6.32 -15.00
N LEU A 28 -7.94 -6.16 -15.03
CA LEU A 28 -7.08 -6.58 -16.16
C LEU A 28 -6.87 -8.10 -16.21
N ILE A 29 -6.67 -8.76 -15.07
CA ILE A 29 -6.46 -10.21 -14.98
C ILE A 29 -7.78 -10.98 -15.22
N SER A 30 -8.92 -10.48 -14.71
CA SER A 30 -10.24 -11.09 -14.93
C SER A 30 -10.62 -11.23 -16.41
N LYS A 31 -10.09 -10.35 -17.29
CA LYS A 31 -10.41 -10.36 -18.73
C LYS A 31 -9.53 -11.28 -19.59
N LYS A 32 -8.51 -11.96 -19.05
CA LYS A 32 -7.67 -12.90 -19.83
C LYS A 32 -7.81 -14.34 -19.33
N LYS A 33 -8.63 -15.14 -20.01
CA LYS A 33 -8.46 -16.61 -20.03
C LYS A 33 -7.24 -16.93 -20.89
N PRO A 34 -6.18 -17.60 -20.41
CA PRO A 34 -5.12 -18.04 -21.29
C PRO A 34 -5.41 -19.45 -21.80
N GLN A 35 -5.64 -19.56 -23.11
CA GLN A 35 -5.27 -20.76 -23.86
C GLN A 35 -3.75 -20.67 -24.15
N ARG A 36 -3.04 -21.78 -23.91
CA ARG A 36 -1.60 -22.05 -24.12
C ARG A 36 -0.61 -21.68 -23.00
N LYS A 37 0.15 -22.71 -22.61
CA LYS A 37 1.15 -22.78 -21.54
C LYS A 37 2.53 -22.38 -22.09
N SER A 38 2.85 -21.09 -22.15
CA SER A 38 4.23 -20.61 -22.22
C SER A 38 4.24 -19.13 -21.84
N VAL A 39 4.67 -18.80 -20.62
CA VAL A 39 4.82 -17.40 -20.19
C VAL A 39 5.96 -16.80 -21.00
N THR A 40 5.67 -15.76 -21.79
CA THR A 40 6.69 -15.07 -22.56
C THR A 40 7.46 -14.07 -21.67
N LEU A 41 8.73 -13.80 -21.97
CA LEU A 41 9.54 -12.84 -21.22
C LEU A 41 8.87 -11.45 -21.08
N ARG A 42 8.16 -11.00 -22.14
CA ARG A 42 7.41 -9.73 -22.13
C ARG A 42 6.26 -9.73 -21.11
N GLU A 43 5.58 -10.86 -20.94
CA GLU A 43 4.51 -11.01 -19.94
C GLU A 43 5.07 -11.05 -18.52
N MET A 44 6.26 -11.62 -18.31
CA MET A 44 6.94 -11.59 -17.01
C MET A 44 7.34 -10.16 -16.64
N GLN A 45 7.92 -9.41 -17.58
CA GLN A 45 8.30 -8.01 -17.37
C GLN A 45 7.09 -7.13 -17.03
N ALA A 46 5.99 -7.28 -17.78
CA ALA A 46 4.76 -6.54 -17.50
C ALA A 46 4.17 -6.87 -16.12
N LYS A 47 4.16 -8.15 -15.73
CA LYS A 47 3.71 -8.58 -14.39
C LYS A 47 4.64 -8.09 -13.28
N ALA A 48 5.95 -8.11 -13.49
CA ALA A 48 6.95 -7.62 -12.54
C ALA A 48 6.78 -6.11 -12.29
N LEU A 49 6.61 -5.32 -13.35
CA LEU A 49 6.36 -3.88 -13.23
C LEU A 49 5.09 -3.58 -12.43
N LEU A 50 3.99 -4.29 -12.73
CA LEU A 50 2.74 -4.16 -11.98
C LEU A 50 2.91 -4.52 -10.49
N CYS A 51 3.63 -5.60 -10.21
CA CYS A 51 3.93 -6.02 -8.83
C CYS A 51 4.74 -4.96 -8.07
N MET A 52 5.74 -4.35 -8.71
CA MET A 52 6.53 -3.28 -8.10
C MET A 52 5.69 -2.03 -7.82
N GLN A 53 4.80 -1.67 -8.74
CA GLN A 53 3.86 -0.56 -8.54
C GLN A 53 2.93 -0.82 -7.35
N GLU A 54 2.38 -2.03 -7.24
CA GLU A 54 1.54 -2.43 -6.10
C GLU A 54 2.31 -2.38 -4.77
N ALA A 55 3.51 -2.93 -4.73
CA ALA A 55 4.34 -2.91 -3.53
C ALA A 55 4.69 -1.48 -3.10
N SER A 56 4.99 -0.61 -4.06
CA SER A 56 5.29 0.81 -3.82
C SER A 56 4.07 1.56 -3.29
N GLU A 57 2.88 1.32 -3.85
CA GLU A 57 1.65 1.95 -3.39
C GLU A 57 1.33 1.53 -1.94
N ILE A 58 1.37 0.23 -1.64
CA ILE A 58 1.12 -0.30 -0.29
C ILE A 58 2.06 0.35 0.73
N TYR A 59 3.34 0.44 0.38
CA TYR A 59 4.34 1.05 1.26
C TYR A 59 4.06 2.53 1.50
N LEU A 60 3.80 3.31 0.45
CA LEU A 60 3.54 4.75 0.56
C LEU A 60 2.24 5.03 1.30
N THR A 61 1.16 4.29 1.03
CA THR A 61 -0.11 4.44 1.74
C THR A 61 0.07 4.19 3.23
N ALA A 62 0.72 3.09 3.61
CA ALA A 62 0.98 2.80 5.01
C ALA A 62 1.87 3.88 5.66
N LEU A 63 2.90 4.37 4.96
CA LEU A 63 3.79 5.40 5.49
C LEU A 63 3.05 6.73 5.72
N PHE A 64 2.18 7.13 4.79
CA PHE A 64 1.39 8.35 4.93
C PHE A 64 0.32 8.24 6.03
N GLU A 65 -0.26 7.06 6.25
CA GLU A 65 -1.16 6.81 7.39
C GLU A 65 -0.45 7.07 8.72
N ASP A 66 0.75 6.50 8.91
CA ASP A 66 1.53 6.73 10.14
C ASP A 66 1.99 8.18 10.28
N SER A 67 2.41 8.80 9.18
CA SER A 67 2.84 10.20 9.16
C SER A 67 1.67 11.14 9.49
N TYR A 68 0.46 10.83 9.04
CA TYR A 68 -0.75 11.59 9.35
C TYR A 68 -1.17 11.44 10.81
N LEU A 69 -1.00 10.25 11.41
CA LEU A 69 -1.19 10.07 12.85
C LEU A 69 -0.20 10.91 13.66
N ALA A 70 1.06 11.04 13.21
CA ALA A 70 2.05 11.91 13.82
C ALA A 70 1.69 13.41 13.70
N SER A 71 1.18 13.87 12.55
CA SER A 71 0.73 15.26 12.40
C SER A 71 -0.47 15.56 13.30
N LEU A 72 -1.41 14.61 13.39
CA LEU A 72 -2.59 14.72 14.26
C LEU A 72 -2.20 14.74 15.74
N HIS A 73 -1.21 13.94 16.15
CA HIS A 73 -0.65 13.98 17.50
C HIS A 73 -0.09 15.38 17.86
N ALA A 74 0.50 16.07 16.87
CA ALA A 74 0.95 17.45 17.00
C ALA A 74 -0.16 18.50 16.83
N LYS A 75 -1.45 18.10 16.83
CA LYS A 75 -2.63 18.96 16.61
C LYS A 75 -2.64 19.69 15.25
N ARG A 76 -1.98 19.12 14.23
CA ARG A 76 -1.96 19.65 12.87
C ARG A 76 -2.72 18.71 11.92
N SER A 77 -3.54 19.30 11.05
CA SER A 77 -4.19 18.56 9.95
C SER A 77 -3.32 18.49 8.68
N THR A 78 -2.30 19.34 8.60
CA THR A 78 -1.37 19.43 7.47
C THR A 78 -0.15 18.55 7.71
N LEU A 79 0.12 17.65 6.76
CA LEU A 79 1.29 16.77 6.77
C LEU A 79 2.58 17.56 6.53
N MET A 80 3.60 17.32 7.35
CA MET A 80 4.92 17.95 7.19
C MET A 80 6.02 16.90 7.05
N ILE A 81 7.15 17.31 6.45
CA ILE A 81 8.32 16.44 6.24
C ILE A 81 8.82 15.83 7.57
N GLN A 82 8.72 16.59 8.67
CA GLN A 82 9.10 16.13 10.00
C GLN A 82 8.27 14.92 10.48
N ASP A 83 6.98 14.87 10.14
CA ASP A 83 6.10 13.77 10.53
C ASP A 83 6.47 12.48 9.78
N ILE A 84 6.87 12.60 8.51
CA ILE A 84 7.37 11.49 7.69
C ILE A 84 8.72 11.01 8.24
N HIS A 85 9.64 11.92 8.56
CA HIS A 85 10.92 11.56 9.15
C HIS A 85 10.74 10.85 10.49
N LEU A 86 9.80 11.31 11.32
CA LEU A 86 9.44 10.66 12.57
C LEU A 86 8.86 9.26 12.33
N ALA A 87 7.89 9.12 11.43
CA ALA A 87 7.29 7.83 11.09
C ALA A 87 8.34 6.81 10.61
N ARG A 88 9.26 7.22 9.74
CA ARG A 88 10.36 6.35 9.26
C ARG A 88 11.33 5.96 10.37
N ARG A 89 11.66 6.89 11.28
CA ARG A 89 12.48 6.58 12.47
C ARG A 89 11.80 5.57 13.38
N LEU A 90 10.50 5.74 13.65
CA LEU A 90 9.72 4.84 14.50
C LEU A 90 9.58 3.43 13.88
N ARG A 91 9.54 3.34 12.56
CA ARG A 91 9.57 2.06 11.83
C ARG A 91 10.93 1.37 11.84
N GLY A 92 11.99 2.03 12.32
CA GLY A 92 13.35 1.50 12.30
C GLY A 92 13.99 1.51 10.90
N GLU A 93 13.41 2.23 9.94
CA GLU A 93 13.95 2.40 8.57
C GLU A 93 15.12 3.39 8.54
N THR A 94 15.78 3.62 9.67
CA THR A 94 16.97 4.45 9.78
C THR A 94 17.95 4.03 8.69
N MET A 95 18.24 4.98 7.79
CA MET A 95 19.35 4.88 6.85
C MET A 95 20.56 4.41 7.65
N ALA A 96 21.01 3.18 7.38
CA ALA A 96 22.31 2.72 7.82
C ALA A 96 23.31 3.81 7.44
N ARG A 97 23.96 4.37 8.46
CA ARG A 97 25.19 5.14 8.29
C ARG A 97 26.35 4.19 8.52
#